data_AF-A0A7N8Y6K6-F1
#
_entry.id   AF-A0A7N8Y6K6-F1
#
_cell.length_a   1.000
_cell.length_b   1.000
_cell.length_c   1.000
_cell.angle_alpha   90.00
_cell.angle_beta   90.00
_cell.angle_gamma   90.00
#
_symmetry.space_group_name_H-M   'P 1'
#
loop_
_entity.id
_entity.type
_entity.pdbx_description
1 polymer ?
#
loop_
_entity_poly.entity_id
_entity_poly.type
_entity_poly.pdbx_seq_one_letter_code
_entity_poly.pdbx_strand_id
1 'polypeptide(L)' 'DRANYSFLFPTPGHGKKKCHLKKDWQRATSIYDFSATDIDGNVVSLEKYRGNVVIITNVASK' A
#
# COMPACT_ATOMS: atom_id res chain seq x y z
N ASP A 1 -6.79 7.56 14.61
CA ASP A 1 -6.08 6.29 14.87
C ASP A 1 -5.07 5.95 13.80
N ARG A 2 -3.83 5.68 14.22
CA ARG A 2 -2.64 5.44 13.39
C ARG A 2 -2.27 3.94 13.39
N ALA A 3 -3.26 3.06 13.38
CA ALA A 3 -3.05 1.63 13.60
C ALA A 3 -3.43 0.80 12.35
N ASN A 4 -2.55 -0.14 11.99
CA ASN A 4 -2.71 -1.27 11.06
C ASN A 4 -2.23 -1.18 9.59
N TYR A 5 -1.68 -0.07 9.10
CA TYR A 5 -1.11 -0.03 7.74
C TYR A 5 0.42 0.10 7.70
N SER A 6 1.13 -0.26 8.76
CA SER A 6 2.60 -0.18 8.83
C SER A 6 3.30 -1.00 7.73
N PHE A 7 2.61 -1.97 7.14
CA PHE A 7 3.12 -2.82 6.07
C PHE A 7 2.79 -2.30 4.66
N LEU A 8 1.88 -1.32 4.51
CA LEU A 8 1.49 -0.77 3.22
C LEU A 8 2.19 0.56 2.96
N PHE A 9 2.99 0.58 1.90
CA PHE A 9 3.75 1.74 1.46
C PHE A 9 3.15 2.27 0.15
N PRO A 10 2.83 3.57 0.03
CA PRO A 10 2.38 4.12 -1.24
C PRO A 10 3.47 3.95 -2.30
N THR A 11 3.11 3.45 -3.48
CA THR A 11 4.04 3.35 -4.60
C THR A 11 4.27 4.75 -5.18
N PRO A 12 5.53 5.14 -5.47
CA PRO A 12 5.79 6.36 -6.20
C PRO A 12 5.29 6.17 -7.65
N GLY A 13 4.08 6.66 -7.91
CA GLY A 13 3.45 6.58 -9.21
C GLY A 13 4.31 7.21 -10.32
N HIS A 14 4.46 6.48 -11.42
CA HIS A 14 5.17 6.91 -12.62
C HIS A 14 4.34 8.00 -13.34
N GLY A 15 4.35 9.23 -12.82
CA GLY A 15 3.50 10.29 -13.34
C GLY A 15 3.48 11.58 -12.53
N LYS A 16 4.47 12.44 -12.80
CA LYS A 16 4.53 13.89 -12.51
C LYS A 16 4.99 14.33 -11.10
N LYS A 17 5.67 15.48 -11.13
CA LYS A 17 6.58 16.05 -10.14
C LYS A 17 5.90 16.61 -8.87
N LYS A 18 6.62 16.46 -7.75
CA LYS A 18 6.70 17.23 -6.48
C LYS A 18 5.44 17.94 -5.95
N CYS A 19 5.07 17.63 -4.69
CA CYS A 19 4.83 18.63 -3.64
C CYS A 19 4.82 17.99 -2.24
N HIS A 20 5.39 18.70 -1.26
CA HIS A 20 5.51 18.40 0.16
C HIS A 20 4.17 18.55 0.94
N LEU A 21 3.01 18.15 0.39
CA LEU A 21 1.72 18.47 1.00
C LEU A 21 0.82 17.24 1.20
N LYS A 22 0.58 16.94 2.48
CA LYS A 22 -0.43 16.04 3.05
C LYS A 22 -0.53 14.65 2.38
N LYS A 23 0.32 13.76 2.90
CA LYS A 23 0.14 12.30 3.01
C LYS A 23 -0.22 11.61 1.69
N ASP A 24 0.78 10.99 1.05
CA ASP A 24 0.63 10.25 -0.21
C ASP A 24 -0.50 9.20 -0.21
N TRP A 25 -0.81 8.61 0.95
CA TRP A 25 -1.96 7.71 1.11
C TRP A 25 -3.33 8.38 0.90
N GLN A 26 -3.45 9.70 1.11
CA GLN A 26 -4.69 10.47 0.88
C GLN A 26 -4.96 10.68 -0.62
N ARG A 27 -3.93 10.49 -1.46
CA ARG A 27 -4.01 10.66 -2.92
C ARG A 27 -4.16 9.33 -3.66
N ALA A 28 -3.90 8.21 -2.98
CA ALA A 28 -4.08 6.89 -3.56
C ALA A 28 -5.57 6.67 -3.89
N THR A 29 -5.84 6.24 -5.11
CA THR A 29 -7.20 6.01 -5.60
C THR A 29 -7.61 4.54 -5.53
N SER A 30 -6.61 3.67 -5.40
CA SER A 30 -6.80 2.24 -5.33
C SER A 30 -5.78 1.58 -4.41
N ILE A 31 -6.12 0.40 -3.91
CA ILE A 31 -5.19 -0.45 -3.15
C ILE A 31 -3.97 -0.87 -3.99
N TYR A 32 -4.08 -0.82 -5.31
CA TYR A 32 -2.98 -1.12 -6.24
C TYR A 32 -1.90 -0.04 -6.26
N ASP A 33 -2.19 1.14 -5.72
CA ASP A 33 -1.22 2.24 -5.55
C ASP A 33 -0.34 2.04 -4.29
N PHE A 34 -0.37 0.84 -3.71
CA PHE A 34 0.39 0.47 -2.53
C PHE A 34 1.22 -0.79 -2.77
N SER A 35 2.34 -0.87 -2.05
CA SER A 35 3.19 -2.06 -1.91
C SER A 35 3.12 -2.57 -0.49
N ALA A 36 3.25 -3.89 -0.32
CA ALA A 36 3.33 -4.55 0.98
C ALA A 36 4.70 -5.19 1.17
N THR A 37 5.22 -5.20 2.40
CA THR A 37 6.31 -6.14 2.75
C THR A 37 5.71 -7.52 3.00
N ASP A 38 6.20 -8.53 2.29
CA ASP A 38 5.82 -9.92 2.52
C ASP A 38 6.51 -10.51 3.77
N ILE A 39 6.18 -11.77 4.09
CA ILE A 39 6.78 -12.47 5.24
C ILE A 39 8.28 -12.74 5.09
N ASP A 40 8.78 -12.71 3.85
CA ASP A 40 10.18 -12.91 3.51
C ASP A 40 10.98 -11.59 3.55
N GLY A 41 10.30 -10.47 3.84
CA GLY A 41 10.91 -9.13 3.92
C GLY A 41 11.02 -8.41 2.57
N ASN A 42 10.48 -8.97 1.49
CA ASN A 42 10.50 -8.35 0.18
C ASN A 42 9.36 -7.35 0.02
N VAL A 43 9.62 -6.24 -0.67
CA VAL A 43 8.59 -5.26 -1.01
C VAL A 43 7.90 -5.69 -2.29
N VAL A 44 6.60 -5.94 -2.21
CA VAL A 44 5.77 -6.46 -3.29
C VAL A 44 4.65 -5.48 -3.61
N SER A 45 4.53 -5.07 -4.87
CA SER A 45 3.41 -4.23 -5.32
C SER A 45 2.10 -5.00 -5.27
N LEU A 46 1.03 -4.38 -4.75
CA LEU A 46 -0.32 -4.95 -4.76
C LEU A 46 -0.95 -4.93 -6.16
N GLU A 47 -0.35 -4.20 -7.11
CA GLU A 47 -0.77 -4.18 -8.51
C GLU A 47 -0.88 -5.58 -9.12
N LYS A 48 -0.07 -6.54 -8.67
CA LYS A 48 -0.10 -7.93 -9.15
C LYS A 48 -1.46 -8.64 -8.92
N TYR A 49 -2.32 -8.10 -8.07
CA TYR A 49 -3.65 -8.63 -7.79
C TYR A 49 -4.77 -7.94 -8.60
N ARG A 50 -4.44 -7.02 -9.52
CA ARG A 50 -5.42 -6.41 -10.42
C ARG A 50 -6.19 -7.49 -11.19
N GLY A 51 -7.52 -7.39 -11.19
CA GLY A 51 -8.42 -8.35 -11.83
C GLY A 51 -8.86 -9.50 -10.92
N ASN A 52 -8.31 -9.61 -9.71
CA ASN A 52 -8.71 -10.61 -8.73
C ASN A 52 -9.48 -9.97 -7.56
N VAL A 53 -10.34 -10.75 -6.92
CA VAL A 53 -10.96 -10.36 -5.65
C VAL A 53 -9.92 -10.52 -4.53
N VAL A 54 -9.71 -9.46 -3.75
CA VAL A 54 -8.69 -9.41 -2.68
C VAL A 54 -9.37 -9.18 -1.34
N ILE A 55 -8.96 -9.96 -0.32
CA ILE A 55 -9.37 -9.76 1.08
C ILE A 55 -8.15 -9.27 1.87
N ILE A 56 -8.29 -8.12 2.51
CA ILE A 56 -7.28 -7.56 3.42
C ILE A 56 -7.80 -7.74 4.83
N THR A 57 -7.02 -8.43 5.67
CA THR A 57 -7.38 -8.68 7.08
C THR A 57 -6.23 -8.25 7.99
N ASN A 58 -6.59 -7.68 9.15
CA ASN A 58 -5.63 -7.44 10.21
C ASN A 58 -5.57 -8.69 11.09
N VAL A 59 -4.40 -9.33 11.15
CA VAL A 59 -4.17 -10.52 11.97
C VAL A 59 -3.30 -10.13 13.16
N ALA A 60 -3.77 -10.44 14.37
CA ALA A 60 -2.98 -10.36 15.60
C ALA A 60 -2.92 -11.75 16.22
N SER A 61 -1.72 -12.28 16.44
CA SER A 61 -1.49 -13.52 17.20
C SER A 61 -1.23 -13.18 18.67
N LYS A 62 -1.72 -14.02 19.59
CA LYS A 62 -1.59 -13.85 21.04
C LYS A 62 -0.24 -14.33 21.57
#